data_AF-A0A2V6FC80-F1
#
_entry.id   AF-A0A2V6FC80-F1
#
_cell.length_a   1.000
_cell.length_b   1.000
_cell.length_c   1.000
_cell.angle_alpha   90.00
_cell.angle_beta   90.00
_cell.angle_gamma   90.00
#
_symmetry.space_group_name_H-M   'P 1'
#
loop_
_entity.id
_entity.type
_entity.pdbx_description
1 polymer ?
#
loop_
_entity_poly.entity_id
_entity_poly.type
_entity_poly.pdbx_seq_one_letter_code
_entity_poly.pdbx_strand_id
1 'polypeptide(L)'
;MLEEKLGVRWFTPEFEVVPKLQRVNLPKLDEIQVPALEYREVYWTEMIRDTDFAARHRLNGNHYRLIEKHGGRAAVYFPFVHSLDMLVPRELYPEHPEYFPLIDGKRKDGYVQRCLSNPDVLKIAIGRVRQWLKEHPEATIISVSQNDTFNYCQCDRCKALDDAEGSPSASLLRFVNAIAEDVERDSPNVRIDTLAYQYTRKPPKTIRPRRNVIVRLCSIECCFAHPLETCASPEDQRFRDDIIAWQPVAPLLYVWDYTPNFSHYQQPFPNFDALQPNVQFFVKHGVKGLFEQGNYSGGGNGEMEPLRAYLLAKLLWNPNTDLEKQITEFLNAYYGKAANNVRAYLELLRRQVREKGYHAHIYDPPTAPYLSDEVINGAEKLFDQAEQVAEDDRFRFRVQVARLPIWYLKLATNRVTGDAKAELLRRFLAIAHKAGITNISESRSLDDWARRMGAE
;
A
#
# COMPACT_ATOMS: atom_id res chain seq x y z
N MET A 1 4.76 -26.14 0.89
CA MET A 1 4.76 -27.47 0.23
C MET A 1 4.36 -27.41 -1.24
N LEU A 2 3.09 -27.12 -1.59
CA LEU A 2 2.61 -27.17 -2.98
C LEU A 2 3.46 -26.31 -3.94
N GLU A 3 3.73 -25.06 -3.57
CA GLU A 3 4.56 -24.17 -4.40
C GLU A 3 6.04 -24.58 -4.43
N GLU A 4 6.65 -24.70 -3.26
CA GLU A 4 8.10 -24.88 -3.11
C GLU A 4 8.59 -26.29 -3.47
N LYS A 5 7.76 -27.33 -3.28
CA LYS A 5 8.16 -28.74 -3.44
C LYS A 5 7.49 -29.43 -4.62
N LEU A 6 6.25 -29.04 -4.97
CA LEU A 6 5.50 -29.65 -6.08
C LEU A 6 5.38 -28.74 -7.31
N GLY A 7 5.88 -27.50 -7.23
CA GLY A 7 5.95 -26.59 -8.38
C GLY A 7 4.61 -25.94 -8.76
N VAL A 8 3.59 -26.02 -7.92
CA VAL A 8 2.33 -25.29 -8.16
C VAL A 8 2.61 -23.78 -8.13
N ARG A 9 1.99 -23.03 -9.03
CA ARG A 9 2.08 -21.56 -9.07
C ARG A 9 0.70 -20.95 -9.12
N TRP A 10 0.48 -19.93 -8.31
CA TRP A 10 -0.72 -19.09 -8.35
C TRP A 10 -0.28 -17.70 -8.76
N PHE A 11 -0.67 -17.27 -9.97
CA PHE A 11 -0.24 -15.99 -10.52
C PHE A 11 -1.33 -14.93 -10.38
N THR A 12 -2.59 -15.32 -10.56
CA THR A 12 -3.79 -14.49 -10.32
C THR A 12 -4.86 -15.35 -9.63
N PRO A 13 -5.94 -14.77 -9.08
CA PRO A 13 -7.07 -15.54 -8.57
C PRO A 13 -7.63 -16.55 -9.58
N GLU A 14 -7.67 -16.17 -10.86
CA GLU A 14 -8.19 -17.00 -11.95
C GLU A 14 -7.13 -17.85 -12.67
N PHE A 15 -5.84 -17.71 -12.33
CA PHE A 15 -4.76 -18.36 -13.07
C PHE A 15 -3.72 -19.02 -12.18
N GLU A 16 -3.75 -20.34 -12.19
CA GLU A 16 -2.74 -21.21 -11.59
C GLU A 16 -2.12 -22.15 -12.62
N VAL A 17 -0.89 -22.58 -12.34
CA VAL A 17 -0.19 -23.62 -13.08
C VAL A 17 0.07 -24.78 -12.13
N VAL A 18 -0.51 -25.92 -12.45
CA VAL A 18 -0.31 -27.19 -11.73
C VAL A 18 0.55 -28.11 -12.61
N PRO A 19 1.79 -28.42 -12.21
CA PRO A 19 2.64 -29.33 -12.98
C PRO A 19 2.01 -30.71 -13.15
N LYS A 20 2.05 -31.24 -14.38
CA LYS A 20 1.63 -32.62 -14.65
C LYS A 20 2.78 -33.57 -14.31
N LEU A 21 2.68 -34.22 -13.16
CA LEU A 21 3.65 -35.21 -12.70
C LEU A 21 3.07 -36.63 -12.85
N GLN A 22 3.81 -37.54 -13.49
CA GLN A 22 3.39 -38.96 -13.57
C GLN A 22 3.37 -39.65 -12.21
N ARG A 23 4.22 -39.19 -11.28
CA ARG A 23 4.29 -39.65 -9.90
C ARG A 23 4.66 -38.47 -9.01
N VAL A 24 3.90 -38.28 -7.94
CA VAL A 24 4.20 -37.28 -6.91
C VAL A 24 5.14 -37.92 -5.89
N ASN A 25 6.41 -37.51 -5.90
CA ASN A 25 7.40 -37.92 -4.92
C ASN A 25 7.57 -36.81 -3.88
N LEU A 26 7.15 -37.06 -2.65
CA LEU A 26 7.39 -36.15 -1.53
C LEU A 26 8.59 -36.64 -0.72
N PRO A 27 9.62 -35.80 -0.49
CA PRO A 27 10.67 -36.15 0.47
C PRO A 27 10.07 -36.25 1.88
N LYS A 28 10.80 -36.87 2.82
CA LYS A 28 10.46 -36.77 4.24
C LYS A 28 10.62 -35.30 4.64
N LEU A 29 9.53 -34.62 4.99
CA LEU A 29 9.48 -33.20 5.31
C LEU A 29 9.13 -33.01 6.79
N ASP A 30 9.96 -32.23 7.48
CA ASP A 30 9.69 -31.65 8.79
C ASP A 30 10.32 -30.25 8.76
N GLU A 31 9.50 -29.25 8.39
CA GLU A 31 9.96 -27.89 8.09
C GLU A 31 9.14 -26.86 8.89
N ILE A 32 9.84 -25.98 9.60
CA ILE A 32 9.27 -24.80 10.25
C ILE A 32 9.87 -23.57 9.58
N GLN A 33 9.02 -22.68 9.10
CA GLN A 33 9.42 -21.41 8.48
C GLN A 33 8.86 -20.25 9.31
N VAL A 34 9.70 -19.26 9.59
CA VAL A 34 9.31 -18.01 10.24
C VAL A 34 9.40 -16.90 9.18
N PRO A 35 8.32 -16.17 8.88
CA PRO A 35 8.36 -15.10 7.89
C PRO A 35 9.22 -13.93 8.37
N ALA A 36 9.80 -13.20 7.43
CA ALA A 36 10.58 -11.99 7.75
C ALA A 36 9.72 -10.89 8.39
N LEU A 37 8.43 -10.85 8.07
CA LEU A 37 7.44 -9.88 8.55
C LEU A 37 6.32 -10.63 9.24
N GLU A 38 5.88 -10.19 10.43
CA GLU A 38 4.75 -10.78 11.14
C GLU A 38 3.40 -10.36 10.55
N TYR A 39 3.32 -9.14 10.00
CA TYR A 39 2.15 -8.58 9.32
C TYR A 39 2.46 -8.28 7.86
N ARG A 40 1.69 -8.89 6.95
CA ARG A 40 1.92 -8.88 5.51
C ARG A 40 0.63 -8.55 4.79
N GLU A 41 0.53 -7.33 4.29
CA GLU A 41 -0.64 -6.87 3.57
C GLU A 41 -0.26 -6.24 2.23
N VAL A 42 -0.68 -6.89 1.16
CA VAL A 42 -0.66 -6.38 -0.22
C VAL A 42 -2.08 -5.91 -0.52
N TYR A 43 -2.36 -4.62 -0.31
CA TYR A 43 -3.70 -4.04 -0.42
C TYR A 43 -4.02 -3.66 -1.87
N TRP A 44 -3.94 -4.67 -2.74
CA TRP A 44 -4.37 -4.64 -4.13
C TRP A 44 -5.63 -5.47 -4.29
N THR A 45 -6.59 -5.02 -5.10
CA THR A 45 -7.84 -5.74 -5.38
C THR A 45 -7.59 -7.19 -5.77
N GLU A 46 -6.55 -7.43 -6.58
CA GLU A 46 -6.10 -8.77 -6.96
C GLU A 46 -5.89 -9.72 -5.77
N MET A 47 -5.36 -9.22 -4.65
CA MET A 47 -5.09 -10.01 -3.45
C MET A 47 -6.27 -10.01 -2.47
N ILE A 48 -6.99 -8.89 -2.32
CA ILE A 48 -8.04 -8.77 -1.28
C ILE A 48 -9.37 -9.39 -1.70
N ARG A 49 -9.64 -9.54 -3.02
CA ARG A 49 -10.93 -10.08 -3.51
C ARG A 49 -11.06 -11.59 -3.34
N ASP A 50 -9.96 -12.32 -3.33
CA ASP A 50 -9.92 -13.77 -3.19
C ASP A 50 -9.08 -14.17 -1.98
N THR A 51 -9.76 -14.66 -0.94
CA THR A 51 -9.13 -15.04 0.31
C THR A 51 -8.27 -16.30 0.19
N ASP A 52 -8.66 -17.25 -0.65
CA ASP A 52 -7.90 -18.48 -0.86
C ASP A 52 -6.59 -18.15 -1.61
N PHE A 53 -6.65 -17.20 -2.55
CA PHE A 53 -5.47 -16.67 -3.24
C PHE A 53 -4.50 -15.94 -2.30
N ALA A 54 -5.01 -15.08 -1.41
CA ALA A 54 -4.19 -14.41 -0.39
C ALA A 54 -3.54 -15.43 0.57
N ALA A 55 -4.29 -16.44 1.01
CA ALA A 55 -3.78 -17.50 1.89
C ALA A 55 -2.71 -18.37 1.20
N ARG A 56 -2.85 -18.68 -0.09
CA ARG A 56 -1.82 -19.36 -0.90
C ARG A 56 -0.51 -18.57 -0.95
N HIS A 57 -0.61 -17.24 -0.88
CA HIS A 57 0.52 -16.31 -0.78
C HIS A 57 0.96 -16.00 0.65
N ARG A 58 0.36 -16.66 1.66
CA ARG A 58 0.71 -16.51 3.09
C ARG A 58 0.54 -15.08 3.61
N LEU A 59 -0.34 -14.30 2.98
CA LEU A 59 -0.72 -12.97 3.42
C LEU A 59 -1.68 -13.07 4.62
N ASN A 60 -1.56 -12.14 5.57
CA ASN A 60 -2.30 -12.19 6.83
C ASN A 60 -2.77 -10.80 7.33
N GLY A 61 -2.78 -9.82 6.43
CA GLY A 61 -3.29 -8.47 6.66
C GLY A 61 -4.78 -8.39 7.04
N ASN A 62 -5.19 -7.18 7.42
CA ASN A 62 -6.51 -6.88 7.95
C ASN A 62 -7.64 -7.11 6.94
N HIS A 63 -7.41 -6.77 5.67
CA HIS A 63 -8.46 -6.73 4.66
C HIS A 63 -8.70 -8.07 3.96
N TYR A 64 -7.98 -9.13 4.35
CA TYR A 64 -8.29 -10.49 3.91
C TYR A 64 -9.37 -11.09 4.81
N ARG A 65 -10.39 -11.71 4.20
CA ARG A 65 -11.47 -12.40 4.93
C ARG A 65 -11.04 -13.81 5.36
N LEU A 66 -9.83 -13.91 5.92
CA LEU A 66 -9.27 -15.18 6.40
C LEU A 66 -10.18 -15.78 7.48
N ILE A 67 -10.21 -17.11 7.52
CA ILE A 67 -11.04 -17.90 8.44
C ILE A 67 -10.22 -19.10 8.89
N GLU A 68 -10.78 -19.94 9.77
CA GLU A 68 -10.07 -21.08 10.35
C GLU A 68 -9.45 -22.01 9.31
N LYS A 69 -10.10 -22.25 8.16
CA LYS A 69 -9.55 -23.07 7.06
C LYS A 69 -8.21 -22.56 6.51
N HIS A 70 -7.89 -21.28 6.71
CA HIS A 70 -6.66 -20.62 6.28
C HIS A 70 -5.58 -20.52 7.37
N GLY A 71 -5.88 -21.00 8.59
CA GLY A 71 -5.05 -20.74 9.78
C GLY A 71 -5.50 -19.53 10.61
N GLY A 72 -6.72 -19.03 10.39
CA GLY A 72 -7.33 -17.96 11.18
C GLY A 72 -6.89 -16.55 10.79
N ARG A 73 -7.37 -15.55 11.54
CA ARG A 73 -7.05 -14.13 11.35
C ARG A 73 -6.00 -13.70 12.37
N ALA A 74 -4.77 -13.46 11.92
CA ALA A 74 -3.67 -13.07 12.81
C ALA A 74 -3.69 -11.56 13.14
N ALA A 75 -3.96 -10.71 12.13
CA ALA A 75 -4.05 -9.27 12.30
C ALA A 75 -5.49 -8.81 12.00
N VAL A 76 -6.19 -8.36 13.03
CA VAL A 76 -7.54 -7.79 12.91
C VAL A 76 -7.53 -6.42 13.55
N TYR A 77 -7.69 -5.40 12.73
CA TYR A 77 -7.74 -4.01 13.15
C TYR A 77 -9.17 -3.58 13.47
N PHE A 78 -9.32 -2.80 14.53
CA PHE A 78 -10.53 -2.02 14.75
C PHE A 78 -10.29 -0.71 15.51
N PRO A 79 -10.80 0.44 15.02
CA PRO A 79 -10.98 0.74 13.60
C PRO A 79 -9.62 0.67 12.87
N PHE A 80 -9.62 0.83 11.55
CA PHE A 80 -8.38 0.91 10.76
C PHE A 80 -7.99 2.38 10.54
N VAL A 81 -6.94 2.82 11.25
CA VAL A 81 -6.33 4.17 11.22
C VAL A 81 -7.28 5.37 11.43
N HIS A 82 -6.72 6.59 11.44
CA HIS A 82 -7.42 7.89 11.59
C HIS A 82 -8.59 7.91 12.59
N SER A 83 -8.35 7.37 13.79
CA SER A 83 -9.43 7.03 14.73
C SER A 83 -9.72 8.12 15.78
N LEU A 84 -8.96 9.22 15.82
CA LEU A 84 -9.19 10.27 16.83
C LEU A 84 -10.59 10.89 16.73
N ASP A 85 -11.15 11.04 15.53
CA ASP A 85 -12.53 11.50 15.33
C ASP A 85 -13.56 10.49 15.86
N MET A 86 -13.25 9.19 15.85
CA MET A 86 -14.14 8.15 16.40
C MET A 86 -14.02 8.04 17.93
N LEU A 87 -12.85 8.37 18.49
CA LEU A 87 -12.62 8.39 19.94
C LEU A 87 -13.29 9.58 20.60
N VAL A 88 -13.09 10.77 20.03
CA VAL A 88 -13.62 12.04 20.54
C VAL A 88 -14.34 12.75 19.38
N PRO A 89 -15.63 12.48 19.17
CA PRO A 89 -16.36 12.99 18.01
C PRO A 89 -16.53 14.50 18.02
N ARG A 90 -16.59 15.10 16.83
CA ARG A 90 -16.67 16.56 16.63
C ARG A 90 -17.90 17.18 17.28
N GLU A 91 -18.96 16.38 17.46
CA GLU A 91 -20.23 16.76 18.06
C GLU A 91 -20.08 17.22 19.52
N LEU A 92 -18.96 16.89 20.18
CA LEU A 92 -18.63 17.36 21.53
C LEU A 92 -18.13 18.80 21.56
N TYR A 93 -17.75 19.41 20.43
CA TYR A 93 -17.13 20.73 20.40
C TYR A 93 -17.99 21.86 21.00
N PRO A 94 -19.32 21.95 20.74
CA PRO A 94 -20.13 23.03 21.28
C PRO A 94 -20.16 23.08 22.81
N GLU A 95 -20.12 21.92 23.46
CA GLU A 95 -20.17 21.78 24.92
C GLU A 95 -18.78 21.70 25.56
N HIS A 96 -17.81 21.12 24.83
CA HIS A 96 -16.46 20.83 25.29
C HIS A 96 -15.38 21.29 24.30
N PRO A 97 -15.27 22.59 24.00
CA PRO A 97 -14.25 23.12 23.08
C PRO A 97 -12.81 22.83 23.56
N GLU A 98 -12.60 22.61 24.86
CA GLU A 98 -11.32 22.24 25.48
C GLU A 98 -10.81 20.84 25.09
N TYR A 99 -11.65 19.98 24.52
CA TYR A 99 -11.25 18.67 23.99
C TYR A 99 -10.54 18.79 22.63
N PHE A 100 -10.71 19.93 21.97
CA PHE A 100 -10.25 20.19 20.63
C PHE A 100 -8.97 21.03 20.63
N PRO A 101 -8.18 21.01 19.55
CA PRO A 101 -6.87 21.63 19.54
C PRO A 101 -6.98 23.15 19.66
N LEU A 102 -6.09 23.75 20.46
CA LEU A 102 -5.82 25.18 20.40
C LEU A 102 -4.88 25.41 19.22
N ILE A 103 -5.29 26.20 18.24
CA ILE A 103 -4.49 26.51 17.04
C ILE A 103 -4.55 28.01 16.86
N ASP A 104 -3.39 28.67 16.83
CA ASP A 104 -3.28 30.14 16.73
C ASP A 104 -4.11 30.86 17.82
N GLY A 105 -4.08 30.34 19.04
CA GLY A 105 -4.78 30.91 20.19
C GLY A 105 -6.31 30.69 20.21
N LYS A 106 -6.88 29.92 19.28
CA LYS A 106 -8.31 29.60 19.25
C LYS A 106 -8.55 28.10 19.25
N ARG A 107 -9.55 27.63 20.00
CA ARG A 107 -10.04 26.25 19.84
C ARG A 107 -10.69 26.15 18.46
N LYS A 108 -10.33 25.11 17.71
CA LYS A 108 -10.85 24.87 16.36
C LYS A 108 -11.52 23.50 16.30
N ASP A 109 -12.63 23.42 15.60
CA ASP A 109 -13.31 22.20 15.19
C ASP A 109 -13.09 21.92 13.69
N GLY A 110 -13.84 20.98 13.12
CA GLY A 110 -13.66 20.51 11.75
C GLY A 110 -12.68 19.34 11.65
N TYR A 111 -11.93 19.25 10.55
CA TYR A 111 -10.94 18.19 10.36
C TYR A 111 -9.60 18.58 11.02
N VAL A 112 -9.55 18.30 12.33
CA VAL A 112 -8.49 18.68 13.25
C VAL A 112 -8.08 17.49 14.13
N GLN A 113 -6.93 17.58 14.80
CA GLN A 113 -6.56 16.58 15.81
C GLN A 113 -7.37 16.77 17.10
N ARG A 114 -6.90 16.23 18.23
CA ARG A 114 -7.49 16.45 19.57
C ARG A 114 -6.48 17.04 20.53
N CYS A 115 -6.95 17.63 21.62
CA CYS A 115 -6.08 18.12 22.68
C CYS A 115 -5.57 16.94 23.53
N LEU A 116 -4.49 16.29 23.08
CA LEU A 116 -4.00 15.04 23.68
C LEU A 116 -3.43 15.20 25.09
N SER A 117 -3.21 16.43 25.58
CA SER A 117 -2.81 16.73 26.97
C SER A 117 -3.99 16.94 27.93
N ASN A 118 -5.22 16.96 27.43
CA ASN A 118 -6.41 17.08 28.26
C ASN A 118 -6.74 15.72 28.93
N PRO A 119 -6.83 15.64 30.27
CA PRO A 119 -7.11 14.39 30.97
C PRO A 119 -8.49 13.79 30.64
N ASP A 120 -9.49 14.61 30.33
CA ASP A 120 -10.83 14.12 30.00
C ASP A 120 -10.87 13.49 28.61
N VAL A 121 -10.11 14.04 27.65
CA VAL A 121 -9.90 13.43 26.32
C VAL A 121 -9.29 12.03 26.46
N LEU A 122 -8.30 11.86 27.34
CA LEU A 122 -7.70 10.55 27.62
C LEU A 122 -8.71 9.59 28.25
N LYS A 123 -9.49 10.06 29.23
CA LYS A 123 -10.52 9.25 29.89
C LYS A 123 -11.61 8.78 28.91
N ILE A 124 -12.07 9.67 28.02
CA ILE A 124 -13.05 9.34 26.99
C ILE A 124 -12.47 8.31 26.02
N ALA A 125 -11.23 8.50 25.56
CA ALA A 125 -10.59 7.58 24.64
C ALA A 125 -10.37 6.19 25.26
N ILE A 126 -9.92 6.09 26.51
CA ILE A 126 -9.83 4.81 27.24
C ILE A 126 -11.20 4.13 27.29
N GLY A 127 -12.24 4.87 27.68
CA GLY A 127 -13.61 4.33 27.72
C GLY A 127 -14.07 3.79 26.37
N ARG A 128 -13.80 4.53 25.29
CA ARG A 128 -14.16 4.14 23.92
C ARG A 128 -13.37 2.92 23.43
N VAL A 129 -12.06 2.87 23.66
CA VAL A 129 -11.24 1.70 23.29
C VAL A 129 -11.72 0.45 24.04
N ARG A 130 -12.03 0.56 25.34
CA ARG A 130 -12.59 -0.58 26.10
C ARG A 130 -13.98 -0.99 25.62
N GLN A 131 -14.79 -0.04 25.14
CA GLN A 131 -16.05 -0.34 24.47
C GLN A 131 -15.79 -1.12 23.18
N TRP A 132 -14.88 -0.64 22.32
CA TRP A 132 -14.53 -1.32 21.07
C TRP A 132 -14.02 -2.74 21.29
N LEU A 133 -13.21 -2.98 22.32
CA LEU A 133 -12.73 -4.33 22.66
C LEU A 133 -13.86 -5.29 23.09
N LYS A 134 -14.96 -4.76 23.64
CA LYS A 134 -16.15 -5.57 23.94
C LYS A 134 -17.01 -5.83 22.70
N GLU A 135 -17.11 -4.83 21.83
CA GLU A 135 -17.89 -4.91 20.58
C GLU A 135 -17.18 -5.76 19.52
N HIS A 136 -15.85 -5.78 19.54
CA HIS A 136 -14.96 -6.45 18.58
C HIS A 136 -13.94 -7.35 19.32
N PRO A 137 -14.39 -8.43 19.97
CA PRO A 137 -13.50 -9.34 20.69
C PRO A 137 -12.50 -10.08 19.79
N GLU A 138 -12.72 -10.07 18.47
CA GLU A 138 -11.81 -10.60 17.47
C GLU A 138 -10.62 -9.67 17.15
N ALA A 139 -10.69 -8.39 17.54
CA ALA A 139 -9.64 -7.42 17.23
C ALA A 139 -8.35 -7.77 17.97
N THR A 140 -7.26 -7.94 17.21
CA THR A 140 -5.91 -8.11 17.77
C THR A 140 -5.14 -6.80 17.81
N ILE A 141 -5.62 -5.79 17.09
CA ILE A 141 -5.00 -4.47 17.01
C ILE A 141 -6.09 -3.40 17.07
N ILE A 142 -5.95 -2.45 18.01
CA ILE A 142 -6.82 -1.26 18.07
C ILE A 142 -6.04 -0.04 17.60
N SER A 143 -6.57 0.66 16.60
CA SER A 143 -5.93 1.89 16.12
C SER A 143 -6.30 3.08 17.00
N VAL A 144 -5.30 3.74 17.56
CA VAL A 144 -5.38 5.04 18.25
C VAL A 144 -4.42 5.98 17.55
N SER A 145 -4.88 6.57 16.46
CA SER A 145 -4.01 7.23 15.49
C SER A 145 -4.57 8.58 15.06
N GLN A 146 -3.66 9.54 14.86
CA GLN A 146 -3.96 10.88 14.38
C GLN A 146 -4.85 10.89 13.12
N ASN A 147 -5.64 11.94 12.97
CA ASN A 147 -6.35 12.25 11.72
C ASN A 147 -5.35 12.67 10.64
N ASP A 148 -5.73 12.64 9.37
CA ASP A 148 -4.85 13.01 8.25
C ASP A 148 -4.80 14.54 8.04
N THR A 149 -4.26 15.27 9.01
CA THR A 149 -4.23 16.74 9.02
C THR A 149 -3.10 17.30 9.90
N PHE A 150 -2.53 18.43 9.49
CA PHE A 150 -1.53 19.20 10.26
C PHE A 150 -2.14 20.05 11.38
N ASN A 151 -3.46 20.01 11.57
CA ASN A 151 -4.17 20.82 12.55
C ASN A 151 -4.08 20.24 13.98
N TYR A 152 -2.87 20.19 14.56
CA TYR A 152 -2.61 19.66 15.91
C TYR A 152 -2.65 20.72 17.01
N CYS A 153 -2.80 20.27 18.26
CA CYS A 153 -2.95 21.15 19.42
C CYS A 153 -1.65 21.86 19.79
N GLN A 154 -1.71 23.18 19.93
CA GLN A 154 -0.62 24.07 20.32
C GLN A 154 -0.82 24.67 21.72
N CYS A 155 -1.72 24.10 22.54
CA CYS A 155 -1.91 24.58 23.91
C CYS A 155 -0.65 24.39 24.76
N ASP A 156 -0.48 25.19 25.81
CA ASP A 156 0.74 25.23 26.63
C ASP A 156 1.24 23.85 27.08
N ARG A 157 0.32 22.95 27.45
CA ARG A 157 0.68 21.59 27.90
C ARG A 157 1.20 20.70 26.77
N CYS A 158 0.54 20.70 25.60
CA CYS A 158 1.01 19.96 24.43
C CYS A 158 2.35 20.51 23.96
N LYS A 159 2.41 21.84 23.79
CA LYS A 159 3.61 22.52 23.32
C LYS A 159 4.80 22.31 24.26
N ALA A 160 4.62 22.45 25.57
CA ALA A 160 5.71 22.25 26.53
C ALA A 160 6.29 20.83 26.45
N LEU A 161 5.44 19.81 26.30
CA LEU A 161 5.89 18.42 26.15
C LEU A 161 6.62 18.20 24.82
N ASP A 162 6.02 18.66 23.72
CA ASP A 162 6.55 18.48 22.38
C ASP A 162 7.88 19.23 22.18
N ASP A 163 8.02 20.43 22.75
CA ASP A 163 9.25 21.23 22.72
C ASP A 163 10.36 20.54 23.55
N ALA A 164 10.04 20.04 24.75
CA ALA A 164 11.00 19.32 25.60
C ALA A 164 11.53 18.07 24.89
N GLU A 165 10.64 17.31 24.28
CA GLU A 165 10.94 16.07 23.55
C GLU A 165 11.45 16.29 22.13
N GLY A 166 11.35 17.51 21.60
CA GLY A 166 11.80 17.88 20.25
C GLY A 166 10.94 17.32 19.11
N SER A 167 9.74 16.81 19.40
CA SER A 167 8.82 16.28 18.39
C SER A 167 7.35 16.29 18.86
N PRO A 168 6.38 16.67 18.01
CA PRO A 168 4.94 16.53 18.30
C PRO A 168 4.47 15.08 18.52
N SER A 169 5.27 14.10 18.15
CA SER A 169 5.01 12.69 18.47
C SER A 169 5.00 12.43 19.97
N ALA A 170 5.59 13.31 20.79
CA ALA A 170 5.58 13.19 22.25
C ALA A 170 4.17 13.21 22.84
N SER A 171 3.36 14.23 22.48
CA SER A 171 1.96 14.31 22.90
C SER A 171 1.15 13.10 22.46
N LEU A 172 1.37 12.61 21.23
CA LEU A 172 0.70 11.42 20.71
C LEU A 172 1.10 10.15 21.45
N LEU A 173 2.40 9.93 21.62
CA LEU A 173 2.92 8.71 22.21
C LEU A 173 2.61 8.61 23.70
N ARG A 174 2.63 9.74 24.43
CA ARG A 174 2.16 9.80 25.83
C ARG A 174 0.71 9.34 25.93
N PHE A 175 -0.15 9.81 25.03
CA PHE A 175 -1.57 9.50 25.00
C PHE A 175 -1.82 8.02 24.67
N VAL A 176 -1.16 7.52 23.61
CA VAL A 176 -1.25 6.13 23.15
C VAL A 176 -0.72 5.16 24.21
N ASN A 177 0.42 5.46 24.83
CA ASN A 177 0.99 4.63 25.89
C ASN A 177 0.04 4.49 27.09
N ALA A 178 -0.62 5.57 27.50
CA ALA A 178 -1.56 5.53 28.62
C ALA A 178 -2.78 4.65 28.31
N ILE A 179 -3.29 4.69 27.07
CA ILE A 179 -4.38 3.79 26.64
C ILE A 179 -3.89 2.35 26.59
N ALA A 180 -2.72 2.11 25.98
CA ALA A 180 -2.14 0.77 25.86
C ALA A 180 -1.85 0.13 27.23
N GLU A 181 -1.47 0.92 28.23
CA GLU A 181 -1.31 0.47 29.62
C GLU A 181 -2.63 0.07 30.28
N ASP A 182 -3.68 0.89 30.13
CA ASP A 182 -4.97 0.64 30.77
C ASP A 182 -5.59 -0.68 30.28
N VAL A 183 -5.55 -0.92 28.97
CA VAL A 183 -6.22 -2.07 28.35
C VAL A 183 -5.41 -3.36 28.45
N GLU A 184 -4.09 -3.28 28.57
CA GLU A 184 -3.20 -4.46 28.63
C GLU A 184 -3.57 -5.41 29.79
N ARG A 185 -4.07 -4.87 30.91
CA ARG A 185 -4.50 -5.69 32.06
C ARG A 185 -5.61 -6.68 31.69
N ASP A 186 -6.58 -6.21 30.92
CA ASP A 186 -7.80 -6.98 30.62
C ASP A 186 -7.75 -7.60 29.20
N SER A 187 -6.81 -7.18 28.35
CA SER A 187 -6.65 -7.61 26.96
C SER A 187 -5.16 -7.72 26.57
N PRO A 188 -4.39 -8.62 27.20
CA PRO A 188 -2.92 -8.67 27.06
C PRO A 188 -2.45 -9.06 25.65
N ASN A 189 -3.33 -9.64 24.83
CA ASN A 189 -3.02 -10.05 23.45
C ASN A 189 -3.30 -8.94 22.42
N VAL A 190 -3.86 -7.81 22.84
CA VAL A 190 -4.18 -6.68 21.97
C VAL A 190 -3.02 -5.70 21.90
N ARG A 191 -2.70 -5.25 20.69
CA ARG A 191 -1.74 -4.18 20.43
C ARG A 191 -2.49 -2.88 20.12
N ILE A 192 -1.90 -1.74 20.46
CA ILE A 192 -2.40 -0.42 20.07
C ILE A 192 -1.54 0.10 18.91
N ASP A 193 -2.15 0.44 17.79
CA ASP A 193 -1.47 1.02 16.62
C ASP A 193 -1.60 2.54 16.62
N THR A 194 -0.52 3.23 16.28
CA THR A 194 -0.53 4.67 16.00
C THR A 194 0.36 4.98 14.79
N LEU A 195 0.11 6.13 14.17
CA LEU A 195 0.91 6.65 13.07
C LEU A 195 2.02 7.57 13.57
N ALA A 196 3.22 7.40 13.03
CA ALA A 196 4.28 8.40 12.99
C ALA A 196 4.31 8.99 11.58
N TYR A 197 3.43 9.96 11.34
CA TYR A 197 3.10 10.43 10.00
C TYR A 197 3.00 11.96 9.98
N GLN A 198 3.39 12.59 8.87
CA GLN A 198 3.40 14.04 8.71
C GLN A 198 4.09 14.77 9.90
N TYR A 199 3.32 15.43 10.77
CA TYR A 199 3.83 16.23 11.88
C TYR A 199 4.39 15.39 13.05
N THR A 200 4.10 14.08 13.10
CA THR A 200 4.57 13.17 14.15
C THR A 200 5.63 12.16 13.67
N ARG A 201 6.20 12.34 12.47
CA ARG A 201 7.16 11.37 11.91
C ARG A 201 8.38 11.10 12.80
N LYS A 202 8.91 12.12 13.48
CA LYS A 202 10.15 12.00 14.26
C LYS A 202 9.90 11.39 15.63
N PRO A 203 10.71 10.44 16.11
CA PRO A 203 10.61 9.94 17.48
C PRO A 203 10.89 11.04 18.51
N PRO A 204 10.24 11.01 19.69
CA PRO A 204 10.55 11.92 20.78
C PRO A 204 11.87 11.51 21.47
N LYS A 205 12.58 12.47 22.08
CA LYS A 205 13.91 12.26 22.67
C LYS A 205 13.95 11.17 23.73
N THR A 206 13.00 11.16 24.67
CA THR A 206 13.04 10.31 25.87
C THR A 206 11.81 9.40 26.00
N ILE A 207 10.64 9.81 25.50
CA ILE A 207 9.44 8.95 25.53
C ILE A 207 9.63 7.77 24.58
N ARG A 208 9.22 6.57 25.01
CA ARG A 208 9.32 5.33 24.23
C ARG A 208 7.97 4.65 24.09
N PRO A 209 7.65 4.03 22.93
CA PRO A 209 6.44 3.23 22.81
C PRO A 209 6.47 2.05 23.78
N ARG A 210 5.31 1.70 24.35
CA ARG A 210 5.18 0.47 25.13
C ARG A 210 5.36 -0.77 24.25
N ARG A 211 5.61 -1.93 24.89
CA ARG A 211 5.81 -3.23 24.21
C ARG A 211 4.63 -3.67 23.33
N ASN A 212 3.42 -3.21 23.64
CA ASN A 212 2.19 -3.48 22.91
C ASN A 212 1.76 -2.30 22.01
N VAL A 213 2.63 -1.31 21.77
CA VAL A 213 2.35 -0.19 20.87
C VAL A 213 3.09 -0.38 19.55
N ILE A 214 2.33 -0.44 18.46
CA ILE A 214 2.81 -0.40 17.08
C ILE A 214 2.98 1.06 16.66
N VAL A 215 4.17 1.41 16.19
CA VAL A 215 4.43 2.69 15.52
C VAL A 215 4.51 2.44 14.02
N ARG A 216 3.64 3.09 13.26
CA ARG A 216 3.58 2.95 11.80
C ARG A 216 4.01 4.23 11.08
N LEU A 217 5.07 4.14 10.28
CA LEU A 217 5.46 5.22 9.37
C LEU A 217 4.76 5.07 8.01
N CYS A 218 4.50 6.18 7.32
CA CYS A 218 3.93 6.18 5.97
C CYS A 218 4.87 6.89 4.99
N SER A 219 5.20 6.26 3.87
CA SER A 219 6.20 6.72 2.89
C SER A 219 5.67 7.69 1.82
N ILE A 220 4.50 8.33 2.05
CA ILE A 220 3.68 8.97 1.00
C ILE A 220 4.44 9.95 0.10
N GLU A 221 5.43 10.66 0.66
CA GLU A 221 6.23 11.67 -0.03
C GLU A 221 7.43 11.13 -0.81
N CYS A 222 7.76 9.85 -0.66
CA CYS A 222 8.99 9.28 -1.19
C CYS A 222 8.97 9.15 -2.72
N CYS A 223 10.15 8.96 -3.28
CA CYS A 223 10.33 8.40 -4.61
C CYS A 223 10.01 6.91 -4.58
N PHE A 224 9.19 6.46 -5.52
CA PHE A 224 8.86 5.04 -5.68
C PHE A 224 9.61 4.39 -6.84
N ALA A 225 10.33 5.17 -7.64
CA ALA A 225 11.11 4.68 -8.76
C ALA A 225 12.48 4.11 -8.37
N HIS A 226 13.08 4.62 -7.30
CA HIS A 226 14.43 4.28 -6.86
C HIS A 226 14.39 3.56 -5.51
N PRO A 227 15.34 2.63 -5.24
CA PRO A 227 15.48 2.04 -3.92
C PRO A 227 15.61 3.10 -2.83
N LEU A 228 14.74 3.04 -1.82
CA LEU A 228 14.68 3.97 -0.71
C LEU A 228 16.07 4.17 -0.11
N GLU A 229 16.75 3.08 0.25
CA GLU A 229 18.09 3.08 0.88
C GLU A 229 19.15 3.92 0.13
N THR A 230 19.05 4.03 -1.20
CA THR A 230 20.06 4.72 -2.02
C THR A 230 19.54 5.95 -2.75
N CYS A 231 18.23 6.20 -2.75
CA CYS A 231 17.63 7.36 -3.39
C CYS A 231 18.22 8.65 -2.81
N ALA A 232 18.63 9.57 -3.69
CA ALA A 232 19.23 10.83 -3.28
C ALA A 232 18.20 11.94 -3.01
N SER A 233 16.90 11.68 -3.20
CA SER A 233 15.87 12.69 -2.96
C SER A 233 15.89 13.11 -1.47
N PRO A 234 15.67 14.40 -1.16
CA PRO A 234 15.54 14.85 0.22
C PRO A 234 14.41 14.15 0.98
N GLU A 235 13.32 13.78 0.31
CA GLU A 235 12.17 13.08 0.85
C GLU A 235 12.56 11.69 1.37
N ASP A 236 13.20 10.88 0.53
CA ASP A 236 13.68 9.55 0.87
C ASP A 236 14.73 9.59 1.97
N GLN A 237 15.66 10.57 1.92
CA GLN A 237 16.65 10.76 2.98
C GLN A 237 15.99 10.99 4.33
N ARG A 238 15.01 11.90 4.40
CA ARG A 238 14.26 12.17 5.64
C ARG A 238 13.50 10.95 6.13
N PHE A 239 12.83 10.23 5.25
CA PHE A 239 12.07 9.04 5.62
C PHE A 239 12.96 7.90 6.11
N ARG A 240 14.12 7.70 5.48
CA ARG A 240 15.17 6.76 5.93
C ARG A 240 15.69 7.12 7.31
N ASP A 241 16.02 8.39 7.53
CA ASP A 241 16.51 8.86 8.81
C ASP A 241 15.46 8.65 9.90
N ASP A 242 14.18 8.88 9.60
CA ASP A 242 13.06 8.63 10.51
C ASP A 242 12.97 7.11 10.86
N ILE A 243 13.07 6.20 9.88
CA ILE A 243 13.08 4.74 10.12
C ILE A 243 14.28 4.34 11.00
N ILE A 244 15.48 4.81 10.68
CA ILE A 244 16.71 4.53 11.44
C ILE A 244 16.59 5.05 12.87
N ALA A 245 15.98 6.23 13.06
CA ALA A 245 15.77 6.82 14.38
C ALA A 245 14.73 6.06 15.21
N TRP A 246 13.69 5.50 14.59
CA TRP A 246 12.69 4.68 15.27
C TRP A 246 13.18 3.26 15.61
N GLN A 247 14.03 2.67 14.77
CA GLN A 247 14.54 1.30 14.94
C GLN A 247 14.99 0.96 16.38
N PRO A 248 15.84 1.75 17.06
CA PRO A 248 16.31 1.40 18.41
C PRO A 248 15.28 1.62 19.52
N VAL A 249 14.17 2.30 19.25
CA VAL A 249 13.22 2.76 20.27
C VAL A 249 11.81 2.17 20.14
N ALA A 250 11.39 1.76 18.94
CA ALA A 250 10.10 1.15 18.70
C ALA A 250 10.19 -0.40 18.76
N PRO A 251 9.55 -1.06 19.74
CA PRO A 251 9.55 -2.53 19.82
C PRO A 251 8.74 -3.18 18.68
N LEU A 252 7.75 -2.46 18.16
CA LEU A 252 6.90 -2.87 17.04
C LEU A 252 6.87 -1.72 16.01
N LEU A 253 7.76 -1.79 15.02
CA LEU A 253 7.84 -0.81 13.93
C LEU A 253 7.16 -1.37 12.69
N TYR A 254 6.17 -0.67 12.17
CA TYR A 254 5.43 -1.04 10.96
C TYR A 254 5.59 0.07 9.91
N VAL A 255 5.38 -0.28 8.64
CA VAL A 255 5.38 0.69 7.54
C VAL A 255 4.11 0.54 6.70
N TRP A 256 3.56 1.67 6.30
CA TRP A 256 2.60 1.82 5.23
C TRP A 256 3.36 2.35 4.01
N ASP A 257 3.53 1.50 3.01
CA ASP A 257 4.16 1.82 1.74
C ASP A 257 3.11 1.93 0.62
N TYR A 258 3.44 2.58 -0.49
CA TYR A 258 2.51 2.88 -1.58
C TYR A 258 3.06 2.39 -2.92
N THR A 259 2.22 1.74 -3.73
CA THR A 259 2.70 0.98 -4.90
C THR A 259 2.01 1.26 -6.25
N PRO A 260 0.92 2.05 -6.35
CA PRO A 260 0.42 2.61 -7.61
C PRO A 260 0.57 4.14 -7.68
N ASN A 261 0.19 4.72 -8.82
CA ASN A 261 -0.20 6.12 -8.90
C ASN A 261 -1.71 6.27 -8.60
N PHE A 262 -2.08 6.85 -7.46
CA PHE A 262 -3.47 7.03 -7.02
C PHE A 262 -4.22 8.12 -7.80
N SER A 263 -3.52 9.08 -8.42
CA SER A 263 -4.14 10.03 -9.35
C SER A 263 -4.52 9.36 -10.68
N HIS A 264 -3.81 8.29 -11.06
CA HIS A 264 -3.91 7.67 -12.38
C HIS A 264 -3.58 6.16 -12.33
N TYR A 265 -4.53 5.31 -11.95
CA TYR A 265 -4.31 3.86 -11.85
C TYR A 265 -3.93 3.20 -13.18
N GLN A 266 -4.25 3.81 -14.33
CA GLN A 266 -3.84 3.36 -15.66
C GLN A 266 -2.58 4.08 -16.18
N GLN A 267 -1.88 4.86 -15.38
CA GLN A 267 -0.60 5.46 -15.81
C GLN A 267 0.55 4.48 -15.58
N PRO A 268 1.46 4.28 -16.55
CA PRO A 268 2.71 3.55 -16.33
C PRO A 268 3.48 4.09 -15.12
N PHE A 269 3.77 3.20 -14.15
CA PHE A 269 4.44 3.57 -12.90
C PHE A 269 5.73 2.76 -12.72
N PRO A 270 6.91 3.37 -12.97
CA PRO A 270 8.18 2.66 -13.10
C PRO A 270 8.82 2.32 -11.73
N ASN A 271 8.14 1.53 -10.89
CA ASN A 271 8.59 1.23 -9.52
C ASN A 271 9.11 -0.20 -9.27
N PHE A 272 9.15 -1.06 -10.29
CA PHE A 272 9.55 -2.47 -10.10
C PHE A 272 10.96 -2.65 -9.52
N ASP A 273 11.90 -1.75 -9.85
CA ASP A 273 13.28 -1.79 -9.35
C ASP A 273 13.40 -1.43 -7.86
N ALA A 274 12.42 -0.71 -7.29
CA ALA A 274 12.43 -0.30 -5.89
C ALA A 274 11.82 -1.36 -4.96
N LEU A 275 10.91 -2.21 -5.46
CA LEU A 275 10.10 -3.10 -4.62
C LEU A 275 10.93 -3.99 -3.68
N GLN A 276 11.87 -4.77 -4.22
CA GLN A 276 12.68 -5.70 -3.41
C GLN A 276 13.66 -4.96 -2.47
N PRO A 277 14.46 -3.99 -2.95
CA PRO A 277 15.34 -3.22 -2.07
C PRO A 277 14.60 -2.50 -0.95
N ASN A 278 13.39 -1.98 -1.18
CA ASN A 278 12.58 -1.32 -0.14
C ASN A 278 12.17 -2.31 0.95
N VAL A 279 11.62 -3.48 0.58
CA VAL A 279 11.26 -4.52 1.55
C VAL A 279 12.48 -5.00 2.34
N GLN A 280 13.64 -5.16 1.67
CA GLN A 280 14.90 -5.52 2.34
C GLN A 280 15.36 -4.44 3.31
N PHE A 281 15.31 -3.16 2.93
CA PHE A 281 15.63 -2.03 3.80
C PHE A 281 14.74 -2.02 5.05
N PHE A 282 13.42 -2.17 4.89
CA PHE A 282 12.49 -2.20 6.01
C PHE A 282 12.82 -3.34 6.99
N VAL A 283 13.00 -4.57 6.49
CA VAL A 283 13.35 -5.73 7.34
C VAL A 283 14.70 -5.55 8.02
N LYS A 284 15.72 -5.03 7.30
CA LYS A 284 17.05 -4.72 7.85
C LYS A 284 16.98 -3.73 9.02
N HIS A 285 16.04 -2.79 8.98
CA HIS A 285 15.83 -1.77 10.01
C HIS A 285 14.74 -2.14 11.04
N GLY A 286 14.43 -3.43 11.18
CA GLY A 286 13.60 -3.94 12.27
C GLY A 286 12.10 -3.71 12.09
N VAL A 287 11.65 -3.36 10.89
CA VAL A 287 10.22 -3.31 10.55
C VAL A 287 9.67 -4.73 10.61
N LYS A 288 8.56 -4.88 11.34
CA LYS A 288 7.88 -6.16 11.56
C LYS A 288 6.61 -6.32 10.74
N GLY A 289 6.02 -5.22 10.27
CA GLY A 289 4.81 -5.26 9.47
C GLY A 289 4.86 -4.31 8.28
N LEU A 290 4.45 -4.81 7.11
CA LEU A 290 4.30 -3.99 5.89
C LEU A 290 2.86 -4.02 5.40
N PHE A 291 2.33 -2.82 5.16
CA PHE A 291 1.12 -2.57 4.39
C PHE A 291 1.51 -1.91 3.07
N GLU A 292 1.46 -2.67 1.98
CA GLU A 292 1.74 -2.22 0.63
C GLU A 292 0.43 -1.77 -0.02
N GLN A 293 0.12 -0.48 0.05
CA GLN A 293 -1.11 0.06 -0.49
C GLN A 293 -1.09 0.03 -2.01
N GLY A 294 -2.09 -0.64 -2.58
CA GLY A 294 -2.29 -0.81 -4.01
C GLY A 294 -3.55 -0.12 -4.52
N ASN A 295 -3.90 -0.42 -5.77
CA ASN A 295 -5.24 -0.15 -6.28
C ASN A 295 -6.23 -1.12 -5.61
N TYR A 296 -7.09 -0.59 -4.74
CA TYR A 296 -8.12 -1.33 -4.02
C TYR A 296 -9.53 -1.11 -4.59
N SER A 297 -9.65 -0.47 -5.76
CA SER A 297 -10.95 -0.21 -6.38
C SER A 297 -11.65 -1.49 -6.79
N GLY A 298 -12.98 -1.44 -6.90
CA GLY A 298 -13.77 -2.51 -7.48
C GLY A 298 -13.19 -3.01 -8.81
N GLY A 299 -13.21 -4.33 -9.02
CA GLY A 299 -12.68 -4.96 -10.24
C GLY A 299 -11.16 -4.90 -10.48
N GLY A 300 -10.42 -4.06 -9.75
CA GLY A 300 -8.97 -3.95 -9.79
C GLY A 300 -8.42 -3.53 -11.16
N ASN A 301 -7.36 -4.20 -11.60
CA ASN A 301 -6.76 -4.08 -12.94
C ASN A 301 -6.16 -2.70 -13.29
N GLY A 302 -5.35 -2.13 -12.39
CA GLY A 302 -4.43 -1.02 -12.68
C GLY A 302 -3.25 -1.42 -13.58
N GLU A 303 -2.39 -0.45 -13.89
CA GLU A 303 -1.18 -0.70 -14.67
C GLU A 303 -0.34 -1.82 -14.05
N MET A 304 -0.10 -2.89 -14.82
CA MET A 304 0.68 -4.08 -14.41
C MET A 304 0.32 -4.64 -13.01
N GLU A 305 -0.92 -4.44 -12.56
CA GLU A 305 -1.39 -4.80 -11.22
C GLU A 305 -1.17 -6.29 -10.89
N PRO A 306 -1.58 -7.27 -11.73
CA PRO A 306 -1.40 -8.68 -11.42
C PRO A 306 0.06 -9.06 -11.13
N LEU A 307 0.99 -8.52 -11.92
CA LEU A 307 2.42 -8.76 -11.71
C LEU A 307 2.89 -8.09 -10.41
N ARG A 308 2.56 -6.82 -10.19
CA ARG A 308 3.03 -6.07 -9.01
C ARG A 308 2.52 -6.68 -7.72
N ALA A 309 1.24 -7.03 -7.66
CA ALA A 309 0.64 -7.69 -6.51
C ALA A 309 1.32 -9.05 -6.22
N TYR A 310 1.53 -9.87 -7.26
CA TYR A 310 2.24 -11.15 -7.15
C TYR A 310 3.65 -10.99 -6.57
N LEU A 311 4.45 -10.06 -7.10
CA LEU A 311 5.82 -9.84 -6.65
C LEU A 311 5.88 -9.36 -5.19
N LEU A 312 5.04 -8.40 -4.82
CA LEU A 312 4.94 -7.92 -3.43
C LEU A 312 4.58 -9.07 -2.49
N ALA A 313 3.65 -9.94 -2.87
CA ALA A 313 3.27 -11.09 -2.04
C ALA A 313 4.43 -12.07 -1.83
N LYS A 314 5.29 -12.29 -2.84
CA LYS A 314 6.51 -13.09 -2.67
C LYS A 314 7.54 -12.40 -1.77
N LEU A 315 7.73 -11.09 -1.95
CA LEU A 315 8.70 -10.30 -1.19
C LEU A 315 8.33 -10.19 0.29
N LEU A 316 7.06 -10.01 0.61
CA LEU A 316 6.58 -9.90 1.99
C LEU A 316 6.72 -11.23 2.76
N TRP A 317 6.74 -12.37 2.07
CA TRP A 317 7.09 -13.66 2.68
C TRP A 317 8.60 -13.85 2.80
N ASN A 318 9.33 -13.64 1.70
CA ASN A 318 10.78 -13.80 1.61
C ASN A 318 11.40 -12.63 0.83
N PRO A 319 11.97 -11.63 1.54
CA PRO A 319 12.62 -10.47 0.91
C PRO A 319 13.79 -10.83 -0.02
N ASN A 320 14.37 -12.01 0.16
CA ASN A 320 15.53 -12.50 -0.61
C ASN A 320 15.14 -13.50 -1.71
N THR A 321 13.86 -13.57 -2.10
CA THR A 321 13.46 -14.37 -3.27
C THR A 321 14.16 -13.87 -4.54
N ASP A 322 14.42 -14.76 -5.49
CA ASP A 322 14.93 -14.41 -6.81
C ASP A 322 13.83 -13.69 -7.62
N LEU A 323 13.82 -12.36 -7.56
CA LEU A 323 12.75 -11.54 -8.14
C LEU A 323 12.70 -11.64 -9.68
N GLU A 324 13.84 -11.69 -10.34
CA GLU A 324 13.90 -11.81 -11.80
C GLU A 324 13.38 -13.17 -12.28
N LYS A 325 13.64 -14.24 -11.51
CA LYS A 325 12.97 -15.52 -11.75
C LYS A 325 11.45 -15.42 -11.56
N GLN A 326 10.98 -14.77 -10.50
CA GLN A 326 9.53 -14.58 -10.26
C GLN A 326 8.86 -13.82 -11.42
N ILE A 327 9.48 -12.73 -11.90
CA ILE A 327 9.02 -11.99 -13.08
C ILE A 327 9.01 -12.89 -14.31
N THR A 328 10.07 -13.68 -14.51
CA THR A 328 10.18 -14.58 -15.66
C THR A 328 9.11 -15.66 -15.68
N GLU A 329 8.90 -16.34 -14.55
CA GLU A 329 7.87 -17.36 -14.42
C GLU A 329 6.47 -16.75 -14.66
N PHE A 330 6.19 -15.59 -14.07
CA PHE A 330 4.92 -14.89 -14.25
C PHE A 330 4.70 -14.53 -15.72
N LEU A 331 5.64 -13.83 -16.36
CA LEU A 331 5.46 -13.34 -17.73
C LEU A 331 5.28 -14.50 -18.71
N ASN A 332 6.08 -15.55 -18.59
CA ASN A 332 5.99 -16.72 -19.45
C ASN A 332 4.64 -17.45 -19.29
N ALA A 333 4.18 -17.65 -18.06
CA ALA A 333 2.91 -18.32 -17.81
C ALA A 333 1.71 -17.45 -18.20
N TYR A 334 1.75 -16.16 -17.90
CA TYR A 334 0.61 -15.25 -18.05
C TYR A 334 0.45 -14.74 -19.48
N TYR A 335 1.55 -14.43 -20.17
CA TYR A 335 1.54 -13.87 -21.53
C TYR A 335 1.98 -14.86 -22.62
N GLY A 336 2.50 -16.05 -22.27
CA GLY A 336 2.89 -17.07 -23.25
C GLY A 336 3.94 -16.55 -24.23
N LYS A 337 3.74 -16.79 -25.53
CA LYS A 337 4.62 -16.26 -26.60
C LYS A 337 4.84 -14.74 -26.57
N ALA A 338 3.95 -13.95 -25.98
CA ALA A 338 4.08 -12.49 -25.86
C ALA A 338 4.98 -12.03 -24.68
N ALA A 339 5.45 -12.96 -23.84
CA ALA A 339 6.20 -12.64 -22.61
C ALA A 339 7.43 -11.76 -22.86
N ASN A 340 8.19 -12.02 -23.94
CA ASN A 340 9.39 -11.23 -24.26
C ASN A 340 9.07 -9.79 -24.62
N ASN A 341 7.94 -9.54 -25.30
CA ASN A 341 7.49 -8.19 -25.65
C ASN A 341 7.06 -7.42 -24.39
N VAL A 342 6.32 -8.06 -23.49
CA VAL A 342 5.92 -7.45 -22.22
C VAL A 342 7.14 -7.18 -21.34
N ARG A 343 8.12 -8.09 -21.30
CA ARG A 343 9.39 -7.85 -20.62
C ARG A 343 10.13 -6.64 -21.19
N ALA A 344 10.21 -6.53 -22.51
CA ALA A 344 10.85 -5.39 -23.16
C ALA A 344 10.13 -4.06 -22.85
N TYR A 345 8.80 -4.10 -22.67
CA TYR A 345 8.02 -2.94 -22.22
C TYR A 345 8.37 -2.53 -20.78
N LEU A 346 8.43 -3.50 -19.85
CA LEU A 346 8.86 -3.22 -18.48
C LEU A 346 10.27 -2.62 -18.44
N GLU A 347 11.19 -3.16 -19.25
CA GLU A 347 12.55 -2.64 -19.37
C GLU A 347 12.58 -1.21 -19.93
N LEU A 348 11.75 -0.91 -20.95
CA LEU A 348 11.62 0.44 -21.51
C LEU A 348 11.26 1.49 -20.44
N LEU A 349 10.38 1.13 -19.50
CA LEU A 349 10.00 1.98 -18.36
C LEU A 349 11.12 2.05 -17.30
N ARG A 350 11.68 0.90 -16.89
CA ARG A 350 12.77 0.82 -15.89
C ARG A 350 13.97 1.67 -16.30
N ARG A 351 14.32 1.69 -17.59
CA ARG A 351 15.43 2.51 -18.11
C ARG A 351 15.21 4.01 -17.92
N GLN A 352 13.97 4.50 -17.95
CA GLN A 352 13.72 5.94 -17.75
C GLN A 352 14.18 6.40 -16.36
N VAL A 353 13.96 5.57 -15.34
CA VAL A 353 14.32 5.93 -13.97
C VAL A 353 15.77 5.58 -13.65
N ARG A 354 16.30 4.49 -14.22
CA ARG A 354 17.71 4.08 -14.03
C ARG A 354 18.71 4.97 -14.75
N GLU A 355 18.46 5.31 -16.02
CA GLU A 355 19.44 6.00 -16.88
C GLU A 355 19.28 7.52 -16.84
N LYS A 356 18.04 8.02 -16.77
CA LYS A 356 17.76 9.47 -16.76
C LYS A 356 17.56 10.04 -15.36
N GLY A 357 17.50 9.18 -14.34
CA GLY A 357 17.33 9.59 -12.94
C GLY A 357 15.97 10.21 -12.63
N TYR A 358 14.94 9.96 -13.45
CA TYR A 358 13.61 10.46 -13.16
C TYR A 358 13.03 9.80 -11.92
N HIS A 359 12.43 10.61 -11.05
CA HIS A 359 11.67 10.17 -9.89
C HIS A 359 10.21 9.90 -10.28
N ALA A 360 9.55 9.02 -9.54
CA ALA A 360 8.12 8.75 -9.69
C ALA A 360 7.42 8.86 -8.33
N HIS A 361 6.30 9.57 -8.30
CA HIS A 361 5.47 9.78 -7.11
C HIS A 361 4.04 9.33 -7.38
N ILE A 362 3.32 8.99 -6.31
CA ILE A 362 2.00 8.36 -6.38
C ILE A 362 0.87 9.30 -6.87
N TYR A 363 1.18 10.55 -7.19
CA TYR A 363 0.23 11.53 -7.73
C TYR A 363 0.77 12.24 -8.98
N ASP A 364 1.82 11.70 -9.62
CA ASP A 364 2.39 12.30 -10.83
C ASP A 364 1.36 12.42 -11.96
N PRO A 365 1.37 13.52 -12.74
CA PRO A 365 0.46 13.69 -13.87
C PRO A 365 0.85 12.83 -15.09
N PRO A 366 -0.05 12.66 -16.09
CA PRO A 366 0.24 11.96 -17.34
C PRO A 366 1.30 12.64 -18.22
N THR A 367 1.76 13.84 -17.83
CA THR A 367 2.84 14.58 -18.46
C THR A 367 4.19 14.38 -17.75
N ALA A 368 4.30 13.41 -16.83
CA ALA A 368 5.54 13.10 -16.13
C ALA A 368 6.70 12.82 -17.11
N PRO A 369 7.94 13.22 -16.79
CA PRO A 369 9.06 13.20 -17.73
C PRO A 369 9.50 11.78 -18.15
N TYR A 370 9.22 10.77 -17.33
CA TYR A 370 9.46 9.36 -17.68
C TYR A 370 8.44 8.81 -18.71
N LEU A 371 7.46 9.60 -19.15
CA LEU A 371 6.42 9.24 -20.13
C LEU A 371 6.58 10.03 -21.44
N SER A 372 7.78 9.98 -22.02
CA SER A 372 8.08 10.66 -23.28
C SER A 372 7.39 10.02 -24.49
N ASP A 373 7.32 10.75 -25.60
CA ASP A 373 6.77 10.22 -26.86
C ASP A 373 7.58 9.02 -27.38
N GLU A 374 8.90 9.00 -27.13
CA GLU A 374 9.74 7.85 -27.45
C GLU A 374 9.31 6.59 -26.69
N VAL A 375 9.04 6.72 -25.38
CA VAL A 375 8.58 5.61 -24.53
C VAL A 375 7.20 5.13 -24.98
N ILE A 376 6.28 6.06 -25.22
CA ILE A 376 4.91 5.75 -25.67
C ILE A 376 4.93 5.03 -27.03
N ASN A 377 5.69 5.55 -27.99
CA ASN A 377 5.79 4.95 -29.32
C ASN A 377 6.53 3.61 -29.31
N GLY A 378 7.55 3.46 -28.46
CA GLY A 378 8.24 2.19 -28.23
C GLY A 378 7.31 1.13 -27.64
N ALA A 379 6.51 1.51 -26.63
CA ALA A 379 5.54 0.64 -26.00
C ALA A 379 4.43 0.21 -26.97
N GLU A 380 3.89 1.12 -27.80
CA GLU A 380 2.89 0.77 -28.83
C GLU A 380 3.42 -0.31 -29.78
N LYS A 381 4.67 -0.17 -30.28
CA LYS A 381 5.28 -1.18 -31.16
C LYS A 381 5.43 -2.53 -30.47
N LEU A 382 5.84 -2.53 -29.20
CA LEU A 382 6.00 -3.77 -28.43
C LEU A 382 4.66 -4.46 -28.22
N PHE A 383 3.60 -3.71 -27.92
CA PHE A 383 2.26 -4.27 -27.74
C PHE A 383 1.62 -4.72 -29.06
N ASP A 384 1.85 -4.01 -30.17
CA ASP A 384 1.41 -4.48 -31.50
C ASP A 384 2.04 -5.85 -31.82
N GLN A 385 3.34 -6.02 -31.58
CA GLN A 385 4.03 -7.29 -31.74
C GLN A 385 3.51 -8.37 -30.77
N ALA A 386 3.30 -8.00 -29.50
CA ALA A 386 2.77 -8.90 -28.47
C ALA A 386 1.38 -9.45 -28.84
N GLU A 387 0.49 -8.60 -29.36
CA GLU A 387 -0.83 -9.04 -29.80
C GLU A 387 -0.73 -9.97 -31.02
N GLN A 388 0.18 -9.72 -31.97
CA GLN A 388 0.36 -10.59 -33.14
C GLN A 388 0.81 -12.00 -32.78
N VAL A 389 1.68 -12.15 -31.77
CA VAL A 389 2.23 -13.45 -31.36
C VAL A 389 1.39 -14.16 -30.28
N ALA A 390 0.34 -13.52 -29.77
CA ALA A 390 -0.53 -14.09 -28.76
C ALA A 390 -1.16 -15.42 -29.23
N GLU A 391 -1.08 -16.45 -28.39
CA GLU A 391 -1.44 -17.83 -28.75
C GLU A 391 -2.93 -18.03 -29.00
N ASP A 392 -3.77 -17.38 -28.19
CA ASP A 392 -5.22 -17.45 -28.24
C ASP A 392 -5.85 -16.12 -27.78
N ASP A 393 -7.18 -16.03 -27.82
CA ASP A 393 -7.91 -14.82 -27.44
C ASP A 393 -7.76 -14.44 -25.97
N ARG A 394 -7.47 -15.39 -25.08
CA ARG A 394 -7.22 -15.12 -23.66
C ARG A 394 -5.84 -14.48 -23.48
N PHE A 395 -4.79 -15.01 -24.12
CA PHE A 395 -3.47 -14.36 -24.09
C PHE A 395 -3.52 -12.98 -24.77
N ARG A 396 -4.22 -12.86 -25.89
CA ARG A 396 -4.42 -11.58 -26.60
C ARG A 396 -5.12 -10.56 -25.69
N PHE A 397 -6.16 -10.97 -24.97
CA PHE A 397 -6.88 -10.09 -24.06
C PHE A 397 -5.98 -9.61 -22.91
N ARG A 398 -5.14 -10.49 -22.32
CA ARG A 398 -4.16 -10.08 -21.30
C ARG A 398 -3.18 -9.03 -21.82
N VAL A 399 -2.70 -9.20 -23.06
CA VAL A 399 -1.84 -8.20 -23.73
C VAL A 399 -2.59 -6.88 -23.94
N GLN A 400 -3.85 -6.92 -24.37
CA GLN A 400 -4.69 -5.73 -24.55
C GLN A 400 -4.92 -4.97 -23.23
N VAL A 401 -5.13 -5.68 -22.13
CA VAL A 401 -5.22 -5.07 -20.79
C VAL A 401 -3.89 -4.40 -20.42
N ALA A 402 -2.75 -5.08 -20.64
CA ALA A 402 -1.43 -4.50 -20.39
C ALA A 402 -1.10 -3.30 -21.29
N ARG A 403 -1.76 -3.16 -22.44
CA ARG A 403 -1.63 -2.02 -23.37
C ARG A 403 -2.46 -0.80 -22.94
N LEU A 404 -3.54 -0.99 -22.16
CA LEU A 404 -4.43 0.10 -21.74
C LEU A 404 -3.68 1.31 -21.17
N PRO A 405 -2.62 1.16 -20.36
CA PRO A 405 -1.88 2.30 -19.83
C PRO A 405 -1.32 3.25 -20.90
N ILE A 406 -0.91 2.72 -22.05
CA ILE A 406 -0.36 3.53 -23.15
C ILE A 406 -1.47 4.29 -23.86
N TRP A 407 -2.62 3.66 -24.07
CA TRP A 407 -3.80 4.34 -24.61
C TRP A 407 -4.36 5.38 -23.65
N TYR A 408 -4.34 5.08 -22.35
CA TYR A 408 -4.72 6.01 -21.31
C TYR A 408 -3.89 7.29 -21.42
N LEU A 409 -2.56 7.20 -21.53
CA LEU A 409 -1.70 8.37 -21.72
C LEU A 409 -2.05 9.14 -22.99
N LYS A 410 -2.26 8.44 -24.11
CA LYS A 410 -2.64 9.10 -25.36
C LYS A 410 -3.96 9.84 -25.25
N LEU A 411 -4.94 9.28 -24.53
CA LEU A 411 -6.25 9.90 -24.29
C LEU A 411 -6.15 11.06 -23.29
N ALA A 412 -5.50 10.85 -22.14
CA ALA A 412 -5.35 11.84 -21.06
C ALA A 412 -4.46 13.02 -21.44
N THR A 413 -3.78 12.94 -22.59
CA THR A 413 -2.97 14.02 -23.14
C THR A 413 -3.43 14.35 -24.57
N ASN A 414 -3.03 15.49 -25.14
CA ASN A 414 -3.44 15.88 -26.51
C ASN A 414 -2.64 15.15 -27.61
N ARG A 415 -2.20 13.92 -27.34
CA ARG A 415 -1.40 13.09 -28.28
C ARG A 415 -2.26 12.37 -29.31
N VAL A 416 -3.56 12.27 -29.08
CA VAL A 416 -4.54 11.85 -30.07
C VAL A 416 -5.73 12.81 -30.02
N THR A 417 -6.24 13.21 -31.18
CA THR A 417 -7.30 14.21 -31.32
C THR A 417 -8.32 13.78 -32.40
N GLY A 418 -9.45 14.48 -32.49
CA GLY A 418 -10.49 14.23 -33.49
C GLY A 418 -11.03 12.80 -33.48
N ASP A 419 -11.37 12.28 -34.65
CA ASP A 419 -11.98 10.95 -34.82
C ASP A 419 -11.09 9.82 -34.29
N ALA A 420 -9.76 9.97 -34.40
CA ALA A 420 -8.82 9.00 -33.86
C ALA A 420 -8.89 8.89 -32.32
N LYS A 421 -9.20 10.01 -31.64
CA LYS A 421 -9.41 10.01 -30.18
C LYS A 421 -10.70 9.27 -29.82
N ALA A 422 -11.78 9.52 -30.56
CA ALA A 422 -13.07 8.86 -30.34
C ALA A 422 -12.97 7.33 -30.56
N GLU A 423 -12.28 6.91 -31.61
CA GLU A 423 -12.01 5.49 -31.89
C GLU A 423 -11.18 4.84 -30.78
N LEU A 424 -10.09 5.49 -30.37
CA LEU A 424 -9.24 4.98 -29.30
C LEU A 424 -9.99 4.87 -27.98
N LEU A 425 -10.81 5.87 -27.65
CA LEU A 425 -11.64 5.87 -26.44
C LEU A 425 -12.62 4.70 -26.46
N ARG A 426 -13.31 4.44 -27.58
CA ARG A 426 -14.24 3.31 -27.70
C ARG A 426 -13.54 1.97 -27.49
N ARG A 427 -12.36 1.78 -28.10
CA ARG A 427 -11.55 0.56 -27.94
C ARG A 427 -11.04 0.40 -26.51
N PHE A 428 -10.55 1.48 -25.91
CA PHE A 428 -10.10 1.52 -24.53
C PHE A 428 -11.22 1.08 -23.58
N LEU A 429 -12.41 1.69 -23.70
CA LEU A 429 -13.56 1.38 -22.84
C LEU A 429 -14.04 -0.06 -23.03
N ALA A 430 -14.11 -0.56 -24.26
CA ALA A 430 -14.51 -1.95 -24.52
C ALA A 430 -13.61 -2.96 -23.80
N ILE A 431 -12.28 -2.77 -23.83
CA ILE A 431 -11.33 -3.64 -23.15
C ILE A 431 -11.38 -3.41 -21.63
N ALA A 432 -11.45 -2.15 -21.17
CA ALA A 432 -11.47 -1.81 -19.75
C ALA A 432 -12.71 -2.38 -19.04
N HIS A 433 -13.91 -2.25 -19.65
CA HIS A 433 -15.13 -2.85 -19.13
C HIS A 433 -15.06 -4.38 -19.14
N LYS A 434 -14.53 -4.99 -20.21
CA LYS A 434 -14.33 -6.44 -20.27
C LYS A 434 -13.35 -6.93 -19.19
N ALA A 435 -12.37 -6.12 -18.81
CA ALA A 435 -11.43 -6.40 -17.73
C ALA A 435 -12.02 -6.14 -16.33
N GLY A 436 -13.20 -5.52 -16.25
CA GLY A 436 -13.85 -5.16 -14.99
C GLY A 436 -13.28 -3.92 -14.32
N ILE A 437 -12.46 -3.11 -15.01
CA ILE A 437 -11.89 -1.88 -14.43
C ILE A 437 -13.02 -0.90 -14.10
N THR A 438 -13.17 -0.52 -12.82
CA THR A 438 -14.22 0.44 -12.40
C THR A 438 -13.70 1.83 -12.13
N ASN A 439 -12.39 2.00 -11.93
CA ASN A 439 -11.79 3.28 -11.53
C ASN A 439 -10.55 3.60 -12.36
N ILE A 440 -10.35 4.89 -12.61
CA ILE A 440 -9.15 5.42 -13.26
C ILE A 440 -8.20 6.09 -12.27
N SER A 441 -8.71 6.41 -11.07
CA SER A 441 -7.98 6.98 -9.94
C SER A 441 -8.71 6.62 -8.64
N GLU A 442 -8.09 6.89 -7.49
CA GLU A 442 -8.68 6.62 -6.19
C GLU A 442 -10.05 7.31 -6.00
N SER A 443 -10.18 8.54 -6.52
CA SER A 443 -11.37 9.38 -6.38
C SER A 443 -12.28 9.41 -7.60
N ARG A 444 -11.99 8.66 -8.68
CA ARG A 444 -12.76 8.75 -9.94
C ARG A 444 -13.03 7.40 -10.60
N SER A 445 -14.31 7.17 -10.90
CA SER A 445 -14.75 6.03 -11.69
C SER A 445 -14.30 6.12 -13.15
N LEU A 446 -14.21 4.97 -13.82
CA LEU A 446 -13.93 4.87 -15.25
C LEU A 446 -15.00 5.62 -16.06
N ASP A 447 -16.28 5.45 -15.71
CA ASP A 447 -17.41 6.04 -16.44
C ASP A 447 -17.46 7.57 -16.30
N ASP A 448 -17.19 8.10 -15.10
CA ASP A 448 -17.09 9.55 -14.89
C ASP A 448 -15.95 10.15 -15.69
N TRP A 449 -14.82 9.44 -15.79
CA TRP A 449 -13.71 9.85 -16.63
C TRP A 449 -14.07 9.77 -18.12
N ALA A 450 -14.70 8.68 -18.56
CA ALA A 450 -15.12 8.48 -19.95
C ALA A 450 -16.05 9.59 -20.45
N ARG A 451 -17.05 9.97 -19.64
CA ARG A 451 -17.94 11.11 -19.95
C ARG A 451 -17.18 12.41 -20.17
N ARG A 452 -16.19 12.71 -19.31
CA ARG A 452 -15.32 13.89 -19.46
C ARG A 452 -14.43 13.83 -20.70
N MET A 453 -14.16 12.63 -21.20
CA MET A 453 -13.39 12.41 -22.42
C MET A 453 -14.22 12.46 -23.70
N GLY A 454 -15.55 12.60 -23.57
CA GLY A 454 -16.50 12.67 -24.69
C GLY A 454 -17.12 11.33 -25.08
N ALA A 455 -17.15 10.35 -24.18
CA ALA A 455 -18.00 9.16 -24.36
C ALA A 455 -19.47 9.55 -24.15
N GLU A 456 -20.33 9.15 -25.09
CA GLU A 456 -21.80 9.33 -25.03
C GLU A 456 -22.47 8.39 -24.04
#